data_AF-A0A7J8XT81-F1
#
_entry.id   AF-A0A7J8XT81-F1
#
_cell.length_a   1.000
_cell.length_b   1.000
_cell.length_c   1.000
_cell.angle_alpha   90.00
_cell.angle_beta   90.00
_cell.angle_gamma   90.00
#
_symmetry.space_group_name_H-M   'P 1'
#
loop_
_entity.id
_entity.type
_entity.pdbx_description
1 polymer ?
#
loop_
_entity_poly.entity_id
_entity_poly.type
_entity_poly.pdbx_seq_one_letter_code
_entity_poly.pdbx_strand_id
1 'polypeptide(L)'
;MDSRKPNGSLPQLSQPPKYGITKPISLAGPSEADVQRNTELEKFLIESGLYESKEEAAKREEVLGRITEIVKIWVKQLTRQRGYTDQMVEEAKAVIFTFGSYRLGVHGPGADIDTLCVGPSYVNREEDFFIILHDILAEMEEVTELQPVPDAHVPVMKFKFQGISIDLLYASISLLVVPD
;
A
#
# COMPACT_ATOMS: atom_id res chain seq x y z
N MET A 1 -40.91 -13.67 -54.64
CA MET A 1 -40.55 -12.64 -53.64
C MET A 1 -40.20 -13.37 -52.37
N ASP A 2 -38.91 -13.51 -52.06
CA ASP A 2 -38.50 -13.70 -50.68
C ASP A 2 -37.03 -13.30 -50.54
N SER A 3 -36.81 -12.10 -50.00
CA SER A 3 -35.52 -11.46 -49.87
C SER A 3 -35.07 -11.58 -48.41
N ARG A 4 -34.24 -12.60 -48.11
CA ARG A 4 -33.62 -12.72 -46.78
C ARG A 4 -32.56 -11.64 -46.61
N LYS A 5 -32.81 -10.66 -45.73
CA LYS A 5 -31.79 -9.75 -45.22
C LYS A 5 -30.98 -10.44 -44.10
N PRO A 6 -29.65 -10.33 -44.06
CA PRO A 6 -28.87 -10.77 -42.91
C PRO A 6 -29.05 -9.78 -41.76
N ASN A 7 -29.36 -10.33 -40.58
CA ASN A 7 -29.54 -9.58 -39.33
C ASN A 7 -28.15 -9.27 -38.75
N GLY A 8 -27.60 -8.11 -39.11
CA GLY A 8 -26.36 -7.60 -38.51
C GLY A 8 -26.68 -6.90 -37.20
N SER A 9 -26.49 -7.57 -36.07
CA SER A 9 -26.47 -6.93 -34.75
C SER A 9 -25.22 -6.03 -34.67
N LEU A 10 -25.45 -4.71 -34.57
CA LEU A 10 -24.41 -3.73 -34.28
C LEU A 10 -23.72 -4.08 -32.95
N PRO A 11 -22.40 -3.92 -32.83
CA PRO A 11 -21.71 -4.11 -31.56
C PRO A 11 -22.28 -3.10 -30.54
N GLN A 12 -22.76 -3.61 -29.41
CA GLN A 12 -23.12 -2.78 -28.27
C GLN A 12 -21.86 -2.02 -27.82
N LEU A 13 -21.83 -0.71 -28.06
CA LEU A 13 -20.87 0.18 -27.44
C LEU A 13 -21.02 0.04 -25.92
N SER A 14 -19.97 -0.42 -25.25
CA SER A 14 -19.91 -0.49 -23.79
C SER A 14 -20.17 0.90 -23.22
N GLN A 15 -21.16 1.02 -22.35
CA GLN A 15 -21.41 2.29 -21.68
C GLN A 15 -20.19 2.68 -20.83
N PRO A 16 -19.81 3.96 -20.80
CA PRO A 16 -18.69 4.40 -19.99
C PRO A 16 -18.93 4.07 -18.50
N PRO A 17 -17.87 3.77 -17.73
CA PRO A 17 -18.01 3.44 -16.32
C PRO A 17 -18.73 4.56 -15.57
N LYS A 18 -19.79 4.21 -14.82
CA LYS A 18 -20.48 5.16 -13.93
C LYS A 18 -19.69 5.26 -12.63
N TYR A 19 -19.08 6.41 -12.39
CA TYR A 19 -18.47 6.74 -11.11
C TYR A 19 -19.47 7.51 -10.23
N GLY A 20 -19.74 7.00 -9.03
CA GLY A 20 -20.67 7.60 -8.06
C GLY A 20 -22.15 7.15 -8.20
N ILE A 21 -22.98 7.62 -7.28
CA ILE A 21 -24.39 7.21 -7.18
C ILE A 21 -25.34 8.03 -8.08
N THR A 22 -25.00 9.29 -8.37
CA THR A 22 -25.79 10.21 -9.21
C THR A 22 -25.22 10.36 -10.62
N LYS A 23 -25.93 11.08 -11.49
CA LYS A 23 -25.42 11.51 -12.80
C LYS A 23 -24.39 12.64 -12.62
N PRO A 24 -23.41 12.77 -13.54
CA PRO A 24 -22.48 13.90 -13.52
C PRO A 24 -23.21 15.22 -13.75
N ILE A 25 -22.71 16.29 -13.12
CA ILE A 25 -23.25 17.66 -13.29
C ILE A 25 -22.96 18.18 -14.70
N SER A 26 -21.76 17.88 -15.22
CA SER A 26 -21.32 18.26 -16.55
C SER A 26 -20.46 17.15 -17.15
N LEU A 27 -20.59 16.96 -18.46
CA LEU A 27 -19.71 16.13 -19.27
C LEU A 27 -18.77 16.97 -20.15
N ALA A 28 -18.79 18.30 -19.99
CA ALA A 28 -17.91 19.20 -20.74
C ALA A 28 -16.46 18.97 -20.31
N GLY A 29 -15.56 18.83 -21.29
CA GLY A 29 -14.12 18.80 -21.06
C GLY A 29 -13.54 20.20 -20.80
N PRO A 30 -12.25 20.28 -20.46
CA PRO A 30 -11.58 21.55 -20.22
C PRO A 30 -11.47 22.39 -21.50
N SER A 31 -11.58 23.71 -21.35
CA SER A 31 -11.24 24.68 -22.40
C SER A 31 -9.73 24.92 -22.48
N GLU A 32 -9.27 25.59 -23.54
CA GLU A 32 -7.85 25.98 -23.67
C GLU A 32 -7.38 26.86 -22.48
N ALA A 33 -8.26 27.73 -21.98
CA ALA A 33 -7.96 28.56 -20.81
C ALA A 33 -7.87 27.73 -19.51
N ASP A 34 -8.59 26.62 -19.41
CA ASP A 34 -8.47 25.70 -18.26
C ASP A 34 -7.14 24.95 -18.30
N VAL A 35 -6.73 24.48 -19.48
CA VAL A 35 -5.44 23.81 -19.68
C VAL A 35 -4.28 24.73 -19.32
N GLN A 36 -4.31 25.99 -19.79
CA GLN A 36 -3.27 26.97 -19.47
C GLN A 36 -3.18 27.23 -17.96
N ARG A 37 -4.32 27.40 -17.28
CA ARG A 37 -4.38 27.58 -15.82
C ARG A 37 -3.86 26.34 -15.07
N ASN A 38 -4.15 25.14 -15.58
CA ASN A 38 -3.63 23.92 -14.98
C ASN A 38 -2.09 23.85 -15.07
N THR A 39 -1.50 24.25 -16.20
CA THR A 39 -0.03 24.34 -16.34
C THR A 39 0.59 25.36 -15.38
N GLU A 40 -0.06 26.52 -15.20
CA GLU A 40 0.40 27.54 -14.22
C GLU A 40 0.31 27.03 -12.78
N LEU A 41 -0.76 26.29 -12.45
CA LEU A 41 -0.90 25.64 -11.15
C LEU A 41 0.22 24.61 -10.93
N GLU A 42 0.46 23.70 -11.86
CA GLU A 42 1.53 22.70 -11.76
C GLU A 42 2.91 23.36 -11.52
N LYS A 43 3.21 24.42 -12.28
CA LYS A 43 4.44 25.19 -12.10
C LYS A 43 4.55 25.75 -10.67
N PHE A 44 3.48 26.36 -10.16
CA PHE A 44 3.45 26.89 -8.79
C PHE A 44 3.66 25.79 -7.74
N LEU A 45 3.04 24.62 -7.91
CA LEU A 45 3.18 23.49 -6.98
C LEU A 45 4.62 22.95 -6.95
N ILE A 46 5.27 22.86 -8.11
CA ILE A 46 6.69 22.47 -8.23
C ILE A 46 7.58 23.51 -7.54
N GLU A 47 7.39 24.80 -7.82
CA GLU A 47 8.16 25.89 -7.21
C GLU A 47 7.97 25.98 -5.69
N SER A 48 6.81 25.53 -5.19
CA SER A 48 6.51 25.45 -3.75
C SER A 48 7.13 24.22 -3.07
N GLY A 49 7.81 23.33 -3.81
CA GLY A 49 8.46 22.15 -3.25
C GLY A 49 7.49 21.07 -2.74
N LEU A 50 6.30 20.96 -3.35
CA LEU A 50 5.29 19.99 -2.90
C LEU A 50 5.55 18.57 -3.37
N TYR A 51 6.33 18.38 -4.43
CA TYR A 51 6.67 17.06 -4.97
C TYR A 51 7.99 16.58 -4.40
N GLU A 52 8.04 15.31 -4.02
CA GLU A 52 9.30 14.68 -3.62
C GLU A 52 10.30 14.57 -4.77
N SER A 53 11.57 14.48 -4.42
CA SER A 53 12.64 14.22 -5.38
C SER A 53 12.64 12.77 -5.86
N LYS A 54 13.26 12.51 -7.01
CA LYS A 54 13.39 11.13 -7.53
C LYS A 54 14.23 10.26 -6.62
N GLU A 55 15.22 10.85 -5.97
CA GLU A 55 16.12 10.21 -5.03
C GLU A 55 15.37 9.78 -3.76
N GLU A 56 14.49 10.64 -3.23
CA GLU A 56 13.61 10.29 -2.12
C GLU A 56 12.61 9.19 -2.50
N ALA A 57 11.99 9.29 -3.68
CA ALA A 57 11.08 8.26 -4.18
C ALA A 57 11.76 6.89 -4.27
N ALA A 58 12.96 6.83 -4.88
CA ALA A 58 13.75 5.60 -4.98
C ALA A 58 14.12 5.04 -3.59
N LYS A 59 14.46 5.91 -2.64
CA LYS A 59 14.76 5.51 -1.27
C LYS A 59 13.52 4.92 -0.56
N ARG A 60 12.32 5.49 -0.76
CA ARG A 60 11.08 4.94 -0.20
C ARG A 60 10.77 3.55 -0.77
N GLU A 61 10.98 3.35 -2.08
CA GLU A 61 10.83 2.03 -2.71
C GLU A 61 11.81 1.00 -2.14
N GLU A 62 13.08 1.38 -1.93
CA GLU A 62 14.08 0.53 -1.28
C GLU A 62 13.66 0.14 0.14
N VAL A 63 13.23 1.12 0.95
CA VAL A 63 12.76 0.90 2.32
C VAL A 63 11.57 -0.07 2.35
N LEU A 64 10.59 0.10 1.46
CA LEU A 64 9.46 -0.82 1.33
C LEU A 64 9.89 -2.23 0.93
N GLY A 65 10.86 -2.36 0.02
CA GLY A 65 11.46 -3.65 -0.33
C GLY A 65 12.11 -4.33 0.89
N ARG A 66 12.87 -3.57 1.69
CA ARG A 66 13.50 -4.08 2.92
C ARG A 66 12.47 -4.51 3.96
N ILE A 67 11.45 -3.71 4.22
CA ILE A 67 10.37 -4.05 5.16
C ILE A 67 9.62 -5.30 4.69
N THR A 68 9.38 -5.43 3.38
CA THR A 68 8.77 -6.63 2.78
C THR A 68 9.56 -7.89 3.12
N GLU A 69 10.89 -7.85 3.00
CA GLU A 69 11.73 -8.99 3.34
C GLU A 69 11.77 -9.27 4.85
N ILE A 70 11.80 -8.24 5.69
CA ILE A 70 11.76 -8.38 7.15
C ILE A 70 10.48 -9.12 7.59
N VAL A 71 9.30 -8.68 7.11
CA VAL A 71 8.04 -9.32 7.54
C VAL A 71 7.92 -10.76 7.02
N LYS A 72 8.48 -11.07 5.84
CA LYS A 72 8.54 -12.45 5.33
C LYS A 72 9.42 -13.32 6.22
N ILE A 73 10.62 -12.86 6.55
CA ILE A 73 11.55 -13.60 7.42
C ILE A 73 10.92 -13.84 8.79
N TRP A 74 10.32 -12.80 9.38
CA TRP A 74 9.60 -12.87 10.65
C TRP A 74 8.52 -13.95 10.65
N VAL A 75 7.62 -13.95 9.65
CA VAL A 75 6.57 -14.97 9.58
C VAL A 75 7.17 -16.37 9.38
N LYS A 76 8.18 -16.55 8.52
CA LYS A 76 8.84 -17.86 8.35
C LYS A 76 9.49 -18.36 9.66
N GLN A 77 10.10 -17.47 10.44
CA GLN A 77 10.67 -17.80 11.75
C GLN A 77 9.59 -18.25 12.74
N LEU A 78 8.48 -17.51 12.82
CA LEU A 78 7.34 -17.86 13.67
C LEU A 78 6.73 -19.21 13.28
N THR A 79 6.53 -19.44 11.98
CA THR A 79 5.98 -20.70 11.47
C THR A 79 6.87 -21.88 11.86
N ARG A 80 8.20 -21.72 11.79
CA ARG A 80 9.15 -22.74 12.25
C ARG A 80 9.09 -22.96 13.76
N GLN A 81 9.08 -21.89 14.55
CA GLN A 81 9.04 -21.96 16.03
C GLN A 81 7.79 -22.67 16.56
N ARG A 82 6.67 -22.56 15.82
CA ARG A 82 5.41 -23.22 16.16
C ARG A 82 5.35 -24.70 15.74
N GLY A 83 6.42 -25.23 15.15
CA GLY A 83 6.53 -26.64 14.79
C GLY A 83 5.77 -27.03 13.53
N TYR A 84 5.46 -26.08 12.64
CA TYR A 84 4.92 -26.40 11.33
C TYR A 84 5.97 -27.06 10.43
N THR A 85 5.51 -27.74 9.38
CA THR A 85 6.39 -28.48 8.45
C THR A 85 7.27 -27.53 7.63
N ASP A 86 8.40 -28.02 7.13
CA ASP A 86 9.28 -27.23 6.24
C ASP A 86 8.55 -26.70 5.00
N GLN A 87 7.60 -27.48 4.47
CA GLN A 87 6.74 -27.04 3.38
C GLN A 87 5.91 -25.81 3.79
N MET A 88 5.27 -25.85 4.96
CA MET A 88 4.49 -24.72 5.46
C MET A 88 5.36 -23.51 5.77
N VAL A 89 6.59 -23.71 6.26
CA VAL A 89 7.56 -22.62 6.46
C VAL A 89 7.92 -21.96 5.13
N GLU A 90 8.09 -22.75 4.07
CA GLU A 90 8.43 -22.20 2.76
C GLU A 90 7.26 -21.42 2.13
N GLU A 91 6.04 -21.92 2.32
CA GLU A 91 4.80 -21.30 1.88
C GLU A 91 4.35 -20.12 2.77
N ALA A 92 4.89 -20.00 3.99
CA ALA A 92 4.50 -18.94 4.92
C ALA A 92 4.89 -17.55 4.38
N LYS A 93 3.91 -16.65 4.39
CA LYS A 93 4.02 -15.31 3.81
C LYS A 93 3.36 -14.28 4.71
N ALA A 94 4.00 -13.12 4.81
CA ALA A 94 3.34 -11.86 5.11
C ALA A 94 3.54 -10.91 3.93
N VAL A 95 2.54 -10.07 3.67
CA VAL A 95 2.55 -9.09 2.58
C VAL A 95 2.29 -7.72 3.17
N ILE A 96 2.97 -6.70 2.67
CA ILE A 96 2.69 -5.31 3.03
C ILE A 96 1.89 -4.62 1.94
N PHE A 97 0.95 -3.78 2.35
CA PHE A 97 0.16 -2.92 1.47
C PHE A 97 0.31 -1.49 1.93
N THR A 98 0.72 -0.60 1.02
CA THR A 98 0.68 0.83 1.30
C THR A 98 -0.75 1.36 1.16
N PHE A 99 -1.11 2.28 2.03
CA PHE A 99 -2.34 3.07 1.92
C PHE A 99 -2.01 4.56 2.13
N GLY A 100 -3.02 5.38 2.38
CA GLY A 100 -2.82 6.79 2.67
C GLY A 100 -2.25 7.60 1.50
N SER A 101 -1.60 8.72 1.83
CA SER A 101 -1.12 9.70 0.85
C SER A 101 -0.08 9.13 -0.11
N TYR A 102 0.84 8.29 0.41
CA TYR A 102 1.86 7.62 -0.37
C TYR A 102 1.27 6.73 -1.46
N ARG A 103 0.26 5.91 -1.11
CA ARG A 103 -0.40 5.04 -2.08
C ARG A 103 -1.15 5.81 -3.17
N LEU A 104 -1.65 7.00 -2.84
CA LEU A 104 -2.37 7.86 -3.78
C LEU A 104 -1.44 8.69 -4.67
N GLY A 105 -0.13 8.72 -4.39
CA GLY A 105 0.85 9.50 -5.14
C GLY A 105 0.73 11.02 -4.93
N VAL A 106 0.21 11.42 -3.77
CA VAL A 106 0.00 12.84 -3.40
C VAL A 106 0.75 13.23 -2.12
N HIS A 107 1.68 12.40 -1.66
CA HIS A 107 2.53 12.68 -0.51
C HIS A 107 3.58 13.74 -0.88
N GLY A 108 3.96 14.53 0.13
CA GLY A 108 5.02 15.51 0.00
C GLY A 108 6.37 15.02 0.58
N PRO A 109 7.43 15.83 0.45
CA PRO A 109 8.70 15.57 1.10
C PRO A 109 8.52 15.36 2.62
N GLY A 110 9.22 14.38 3.17
CA GLY A 110 9.17 14.07 4.60
C GLY A 110 7.87 13.42 5.11
N ALA A 111 6.86 13.18 4.26
CA ALA A 111 5.67 12.42 4.65
C ALA A 111 6.02 10.99 5.09
N ASP A 112 5.21 10.42 5.97
CA ASP A 112 5.28 9.02 6.37
C ASP A 112 4.76 8.07 5.29
N ILE A 113 5.05 6.77 5.45
CA ILE A 113 4.46 5.70 4.66
C ILE A 113 3.54 4.87 5.55
N ASP A 114 2.24 5.07 5.34
CA ASP A 114 1.18 4.24 5.88
C ASP A 114 1.22 2.83 5.28
N THR A 115 1.49 1.82 6.11
CA THR A 115 1.72 0.44 5.68
C THR A 115 0.88 -0.55 6.49
N LEU A 116 0.17 -1.45 5.83
CA LEU A 116 -0.55 -2.57 6.44
C LEU A 116 0.20 -3.88 6.18
N CYS A 117 0.71 -4.52 7.22
CA CYS A 117 1.19 -5.89 7.18
C CYS A 117 0.03 -6.87 7.33
N VAL A 118 -0.10 -7.80 6.37
CA VAL A 118 -1.11 -8.86 6.37
C VAL A 118 -0.42 -10.19 6.59
N GLY A 119 -0.77 -10.87 7.69
CA GLY A 119 -0.22 -12.17 8.08
C GLY A 119 -1.28 -13.27 8.13
N PRO A 120 -0.84 -14.55 8.27
CA PRO A 120 -1.73 -15.69 8.32
C PRO A 120 -2.46 -15.81 9.66
N SER A 121 -3.51 -16.63 9.69
CA SER A 121 -4.47 -16.75 10.80
C SER A 121 -3.87 -17.13 12.16
N TYR A 122 -2.71 -17.77 12.14
CA TYR A 122 -2.01 -18.17 13.35
C TYR A 122 -1.15 -17.05 13.93
N VAL A 123 -0.74 -16.05 13.15
CA VAL A 123 0.08 -14.93 13.63
C VAL A 123 -0.82 -13.86 14.26
N ASN A 124 -0.68 -13.66 15.56
CA ASN A 124 -1.47 -12.74 16.38
C ASN A 124 -0.81 -11.37 16.52
N ARG A 125 -1.59 -10.37 16.93
CA ARG A 125 -1.11 -8.99 16.99
C ARG A 125 -0.35 -8.71 18.28
N GLU A 126 -0.84 -9.22 19.39
CA GLU A 126 -0.42 -8.84 20.74
C GLU A 126 0.99 -9.36 21.06
N GLU A 127 1.30 -10.61 20.71
CA GLU A 127 2.59 -11.25 20.97
C GLU A 127 3.46 -11.24 19.71
N ASP A 128 2.96 -11.74 18.57
CA ASP A 128 3.84 -11.91 17.42
C ASP A 128 4.22 -10.57 16.77
N PHE A 129 3.24 -9.67 16.57
CA PHE A 129 3.50 -8.39 15.90
C PHE A 129 4.11 -7.35 16.86
N PHE A 130 3.52 -7.12 18.04
CA PHE A 130 4.01 -6.06 18.93
C PHE A 130 5.22 -6.44 19.79
N ILE A 131 5.55 -7.72 19.94
CA ILE A 131 6.72 -8.16 20.70
C ILE A 131 7.77 -8.75 19.75
N ILE A 132 7.44 -9.82 19.01
CA ILE A 132 8.46 -10.53 18.23
C ILE A 132 8.95 -9.70 17.03
N LEU A 133 8.06 -9.13 16.21
CA LEU A 133 8.49 -8.26 15.11
C LEU A 133 9.12 -6.96 15.63
N HIS A 134 8.62 -6.42 16.75
CA HIS A 134 9.24 -5.27 17.41
C HIS A 134 10.71 -5.56 17.77
N ASP A 135 10.98 -6.69 18.40
CA ASP A 135 12.34 -7.05 18.84
C ASP A 135 13.27 -7.25 17.63
N ILE A 136 12.78 -7.88 16.56
CA ILE A 136 13.53 -7.97 15.29
C ILE A 136 13.88 -6.58 14.77
N LEU A 137 12.93 -5.65 14.76
CA LEU A 137 13.16 -4.28 14.29
C LEU A 137 14.11 -3.50 15.23
N ALA A 138 14.04 -3.72 16.53
CA ALA A 138 14.88 -3.06 17.53
C ALA A 138 16.36 -3.46 17.43
N GLU A 139 16.66 -4.64 16.88
CA GLU A 139 18.02 -5.11 16.65
C GLU A 139 18.67 -4.54 15.37
N MET A 140 17.90 -3.86 14.51
CA MET A 140 18.39 -3.33 13.25
C MET A 140 18.96 -1.91 13.41
N GLU A 141 20.22 -1.70 13.03
CA GLU A 141 20.87 -0.37 13.09
C GLU A 141 20.16 0.67 12.21
N GLU A 142 19.49 0.24 11.14
CA GLU A 142 18.74 1.13 10.24
C GLU A 142 17.43 1.63 10.84
N VAL A 143 16.95 1.02 11.93
CA VAL A 143 15.69 1.37 12.60
C VAL A 143 15.96 2.35 13.74
N THR A 144 15.21 3.45 13.75
CA THR A 144 15.27 4.48 14.79
C THR A 144 13.85 4.89 15.17
N GLU A 145 13.69 5.54 16.32
CA GLU A 145 12.38 6.04 16.78
C GLU A 145 11.27 4.95 16.81
N LEU A 146 11.65 3.70 17.13
CA LEU A 146 10.72 2.58 17.23
C LEU A 146 9.77 2.75 18.42
N GLN A 147 8.48 2.89 18.14
CA GLN A 147 7.44 3.14 19.12
C GLN A 147 6.17 2.32 18.82
N PRO A 148 5.91 1.24 19.59
CA PRO A 148 4.64 0.52 19.51
C PRO A 148 3.53 1.31 20.22
N VAL A 149 2.33 1.32 19.62
CA VAL A 149 1.11 1.95 20.17
C VAL A 149 -0.05 0.95 20.12
N PRO A 150 -0.06 -0.07 21.01
CA PRO A 150 -1.06 -1.15 20.97
C PRO A 150 -2.47 -0.71 21.39
N ASP A 151 -2.58 0.33 22.23
CA ASP A 151 -3.85 0.77 22.83
C ASP A 151 -4.59 1.83 22.00
N ALA A 152 -4.09 2.16 20.80
CA ALA A 152 -4.78 3.07 19.88
C ALA A 152 -6.06 2.44 19.30
N HIS A 153 -6.98 3.27 18.80
CA HIS A 153 -8.17 2.78 18.10
C HIS A 153 -7.81 1.86 16.92
N VAL A 154 -6.73 2.21 16.21
CA VAL A 154 -6.07 1.34 15.24
C VAL A 154 -4.65 1.12 15.72
N PRO A 155 -4.32 -0.06 16.28
CA PRO A 155 -2.99 -0.33 16.79
C PRO A 155 -1.92 -0.24 15.69
N VAL A 156 -0.81 0.42 16.01
CA VAL A 156 0.25 0.75 15.04
C VAL A 156 1.62 0.68 15.69
N MET A 157 2.63 0.26 14.91
CA MET A 157 4.04 0.38 15.25
C MET A 157 4.66 1.47 14.38
N LYS A 158 5.10 2.56 15.01
CA LYS A 158 5.72 3.69 14.33
C LYS A 158 7.23 3.58 14.44
N PHE A 159 7.96 3.84 13.35
CA PHE A 159 9.42 3.87 13.37
C PHE A 159 9.98 4.65 12.18
N LYS A 160 11.26 4.96 12.23
CA LYS A 160 12.03 5.43 11.07
C LYS A 160 12.96 4.33 10.58
N PHE A 161 12.83 3.96 9.32
CA PHE A 161 13.74 3.02 8.66
C PHE A 161 14.61 3.79 7.67
N GLN A 162 15.93 3.79 7.89
CA GLN A 162 16.89 4.60 7.11
C GLN A 162 16.49 6.09 7.02
N GLY A 163 15.83 6.62 8.06
CA GLY A 163 15.33 7.99 8.14
C GLY A 163 13.96 8.25 7.49
N ILE A 164 13.30 7.24 6.91
CA ILE A 164 11.93 7.35 6.40
C ILE A 164 10.94 6.92 7.48
N SER A 165 9.97 7.78 7.81
CA SER A 165 8.91 7.48 8.78
C SER A 165 7.93 6.44 8.22
N ILE A 166 7.66 5.39 9.00
CA ILE A 166 6.77 4.28 8.67
C ILE A 166 5.74 4.12 9.78
N ASP A 167 4.47 4.08 9.39
CA ASP A 167 3.36 3.68 10.24
C ASP A 167 2.95 2.26 9.83
N LEU A 168 3.39 1.24 10.60
CA LEU A 168 3.14 -0.16 10.30
C LEU A 168 1.97 -0.70 11.14
N LEU A 169 0.89 -1.07 10.46
CA LEU A 169 -0.29 -1.72 11.03
C LEU A 169 -0.22 -3.21 10.78
N TYR A 170 -1.02 -3.98 11.51
CA TYR A 170 -1.14 -5.42 11.31
C TYR A 170 -2.59 -5.89 11.22
N ALA A 171 -2.83 -6.79 10.26
CA ALA A 171 -4.06 -7.56 10.16
C ALA A 171 -3.74 -9.04 9.91
N SER A 172 -4.42 -9.91 10.66
CA SER A 172 -4.42 -11.34 10.39
C SER A 172 -5.66 -11.71 9.56
N ILE A 173 -5.46 -12.51 8.52
CA ILE A 173 -6.57 -13.06 7.72
C ILE A 173 -6.85 -14.51 8.10
N SER A 174 -8.08 -14.99 7.86
CA SER A 174 -8.50 -16.36 8.18
C SER A 174 -7.94 -17.44 7.23
N LEU A 175 -6.69 -17.29 6.78
CA LEU A 175 -5.97 -18.21 5.89
C LEU A 175 -4.64 -18.61 6.52
N LEU A 176 -4.21 -19.86 6.32
CA LEU A 176 -2.90 -20.34 6.77
C LEU A 176 -1.74 -19.81 5.91
N VAL A 177 -2.03 -19.47 4.67
CA VAL A 177 -1.08 -18.91 3.70
C VAL A 177 -1.72 -17.66 3.11
N VAL A 178 -1.01 -16.55 3.15
CA VAL A 178 -1.45 -15.29 2.53
C VAL A 178 -1.29 -15.41 1.01
N PRO A 179 -2.36 -15.20 0.21
CA PRO A 179 -2.29 -15.26 -1.23
C PRO A 179 -1.52 -14.06 -1.82
N ASP A 180 -1.10 -14.20 -3.08
CA ASP A 180 -0.45 -13.12 -3.85
C ASP A 180 -1.45 -12.04 -4.28
#